data_AF-A0AAE0EE76-F1
#
_entry.id   AF-A0AAE0EE76-F1
#
_cell.length_a   1.000
_cell.length_b   1.000
_cell.length_c   1.000
_cell.angle_alpha   90.00
_cell.angle_beta   90.00
_cell.angle_gamma   90.00
#
_symmetry.space_group_name_H-M   'P 1'
#
loop_
_entity.id
_entity.type
_entity.pdbx_description
1 polymer ?
#
loop_
_entity_poly.entity_id
_entity_poly.type
_entity_poly.pdbx_seq_one_letter_code
_entity_poly.pdbx_strand_id
1 'polypeptide(L)'
;MADSYKQALTGLSKDGKEGISAEPSPVPNLTINPTASGSSPVPNLTINPTAPYDNSYLQITSYKLNGKNFFQWSWSVQMVIRGRGKIGYLDGSTKKPDPTDPTYTTRDTQNALVMSWLIHSMEEHIGSLYLVHTTAKVIWDKVKLAYSDLENSSQLCELRDHARDLKQGSTDVTEYYTALIKVWQELDLFEPNDWCGECSGKYMKLVERTRTYDFLTGLNKDLDEVHGRMIGSRPLTQIEE
;
A
#
# COMPACT_ATOMS: atom_id res chain seq x y z
N MET A 1 11.54 -6.06 -11.63
CA MET A 1 10.37 -5.17 -11.80
C MET A 1 10.69 -3.93 -12.64
N ALA A 2 11.76 -3.17 -12.35
CA ALA A 2 12.14 -1.98 -13.13
C ALA A 2 12.70 -2.26 -14.56
N ASP A 3 13.34 -3.41 -14.77
CA ASP A 3 13.96 -3.72 -16.07
C ASP A 3 12.96 -4.19 -17.14
N SER A 4 11.92 -4.93 -16.74
CA SER A 4 10.82 -5.31 -17.63
C SER A 4 9.97 -4.10 -18.05
N TYR A 5 9.89 -3.08 -17.20
CA TYR A 5 9.17 -1.83 -17.47
C TYR A 5 9.85 -0.98 -18.56
N LYS A 6 11.18 -0.90 -18.56
CA LYS A 6 11.92 -0.20 -19.63
C LYS A 6 11.72 -0.87 -20.99
N GLN A 7 11.69 -2.20 -21.03
CA GLN A 7 11.61 -2.95 -22.29
C GLN A 7 10.27 -2.76 -23.02
N ALA A 8 9.17 -2.54 -22.28
CA ALA A 8 7.86 -2.23 -22.83
C ALA A 8 7.78 -0.81 -23.42
N LEU A 9 8.40 0.18 -22.77
CA LEU A 9 8.42 1.57 -23.24
C LEU A 9 9.34 1.78 -24.46
N THR A 10 10.47 1.07 -24.54
CA THR A 10 11.37 1.17 -25.71
C THR A 10 10.75 0.56 -26.97
N GLY A 11 9.81 -0.36 -26.83
CA GLY A 11 9.10 -0.99 -27.95
C GLY A 11 8.09 -0.06 -28.64
N LEU A 12 7.60 0.97 -27.94
CA LEU A 12 6.61 1.92 -28.47
C LEU A 12 7.24 3.17 -29.12
N SER A 13 8.57 3.34 -29.02
CA SER A 13 9.29 4.53 -29.49
C SER A 13 10.09 4.32 -30.79
N LYS A 14 9.71 3.33 -31.61
CA LYS A 14 10.37 3.07 -32.90
C LYS A 14 9.40 3.13 -34.07
N ASP A 15 8.71 4.25 -34.23
CA ASP A 15 8.22 4.70 -35.54
C ASP A 15 8.15 6.24 -35.58
N GLY A 16 9.19 6.85 -36.13
CA GLY A 16 9.13 8.08 -36.96
C GLY A 16 8.96 9.48 -36.35
N LYS A 17 10.10 10.20 -36.20
CA LYS A 17 10.39 11.66 -36.40
C LYS A 17 9.58 12.70 -35.57
N GLU A 18 10.13 13.80 -35.03
CA GLU A 18 11.29 14.65 -35.35
C GLU A 18 11.74 15.40 -34.07
N GLY A 19 12.99 15.88 -34.06
CA GLY A 19 13.71 16.31 -32.86
C GLY A 19 13.27 17.64 -32.21
N ILE A 20 13.42 17.70 -30.88
CA ILE A 20 13.74 18.91 -30.13
C ILE A 20 14.81 18.54 -29.10
N SER A 21 15.99 19.14 -29.24
CA SER A 21 17.08 19.09 -28.27
C SER A 21 16.63 19.78 -26.98
N ALA A 22 16.54 19.04 -25.88
CA ALA A 22 16.41 19.60 -24.54
C ALA A 22 17.57 19.07 -23.69
N GLU A 23 18.51 19.98 -23.43
CA GLU A 23 19.67 19.82 -22.56
C GLU A 23 19.23 19.42 -21.13
N PRO A 24 19.92 18.49 -20.45
CA PRO A 24 19.53 18.07 -19.10
C PRO A 24 19.82 19.20 -18.10
N SER A 25 18.77 19.65 -17.40
CA SER A 25 18.90 20.58 -16.28
C SER A 25 19.76 19.98 -15.15
N PRO A 26 20.53 20.78 -14.40
CA PRO A 26 21.52 20.27 -13.45
C PRO A 26 20.85 19.67 -12.21
N VAL A 27 21.34 18.51 -11.80
CA VAL A 27 21.00 17.84 -10.54
C VAL A 27 21.55 18.67 -9.36
N PRO A 28 20.77 18.96 -8.31
CA PRO A 28 21.33 19.61 -7.11
C PRO A 28 22.30 18.66 -6.41
N ASN A 29 23.56 19.09 -6.28
CA ASN A 29 24.60 18.38 -5.56
C ASN A 29 24.27 18.32 -4.07
N LEU A 30 24.06 17.12 -3.53
CA LEU A 30 24.03 16.88 -2.08
C LEU A 30 25.46 16.80 -1.56
N THR A 31 26.00 17.91 -1.08
CA THR A 31 27.27 17.93 -0.36
C THR A 31 27.09 17.28 1.01
N ILE A 32 27.67 16.10 1.18
CA ILE A 32 27.78 15.40 2.46
C ILE A 32 28.97 16.01 3.23
N ASN A 33 28.71 16.76 4.29
CA ASN A 33 29.74 17.14 5.26
C ASN A 33 29.83 16.06 6.35
N PRO A 34 31.03 15.56 6.69
CA PRO A 34 31.19 14.59 7.75
C PRO A 34 31.38 15.27 9.12
N THR A 35 30.75 14.66 10.12
CA THR A 35 31.06 14.69 11.57
C THR A 35 30.54 15.87 12.40
N ALA A 36 29.54 15.58 13.24
CA ALA A 36 29.51 16.02 14.64
C ALA A 36 28.68 15.04 15.47
N SER A 37 29.36 14.30 16.34
CA SER A 37 28.79 13.56 17.46
C SER A 37 28.07 14.52 18.41
N GLY A 38 26.78 14.28 18.65
CA GLY A 38 25.98 15.04 19.62
C GLY A 38 24.65 14.35 19.85
N SER A 39 24.37 14.01 21.09
CA SER A 39 23.12 13.45 21.61
C SER A 39 21.88 14.15 21.05
N SER A 40 20.95 13.41 20.47
CA SER A 40 19.64 13.95 20.12
C SER A 40 18.86 14.30 21.39
N PRO A 41 18.32 15.53 21.54
CA PRO A 41 17.45 15.83 22.66
C PRO A 41 16.06 15.24 22.41
N VAL A 42 15.51 14.60 23.44
CA VAL A 42 14.10 14.22 23.51
C VAL A 42 13.25 15.50 23.39
N PRO A 43 12.18 15.55 22.58
CA PRO A 43 11.34 16.74 22.51
C PRO A 43 10.66 16.94 23.87
N ASN A 44 11.02 18.01 24.56
CA ASN A 44 10.38 18.41 25.82
C ASN A 44 9.01 19.01 25.48
N LEU A 45 7.93 18.38 25.93
CA LEU A 45 6.55 18.83 25.71
C LEU A 45 6.28 20.09 26.52
N THR A 46 6.57 21.26 25.94
CA THR A 46 6.09 22.54 26.46
C THR A 46 4.73 22.81 25.85
N ILE A 47 3.66 22.50 26.58
CA ILE A 47 2.29 22.77 26.15
C ILE A 47 2.05 24.28 26.33
N ASN A 48 2.08 25.03 25.23
CA ASN A 48 1.61 26.42 25.20
C ASN A 48 0.08 26.43 25.29
N PRO A 49 -0.54 27.08 26.30
CA PRO A 49 -1.99 27.04 26.51
C PRO A 49 -2.86 27.73 25.44
N THR A 50 -2.27 28.32 24.39
CA THR A 50 -2.95 29.17 23.40
C THR A 50 -2.80 28.73 21.95
N ALA A 51 -2.20 27.56 21.68
CA ALA A 51 -2.27 26.99 20.34
C ALA A 51 -3.66 26.34 20.12
N PRO A 52 -4.33 26.55 18.97
CA PRO A 52 -5.50 25.74 18.62
C PRO A 52 -5.07 24.27 18.69
N TYR A 53 -5.89 23.43 19.34
CA TYR A 53 -5.63 21.99 19.48
C TYR A 53 -5.20 21.39 18.14
N ASP A 54 -3.89 21.18 17.98
CA ASP A 54 -3.35 20.66 16.74
C ASP A 54 -3.55 19.15 16.71
N ASN A 55 -4.76 18.75 16.29
CA ASN A 55 -5.15 17.35 16.13
C ASN A 55 -4.36 16.64 14.99
N SER A 56 -3.49 17.34 14.25
CA SER A 56 -2.68 16.74 13.18
C SER A 56 -1.78 15.61 13.69
N TYR A 57 -1.31 15.68 14.94
CA TYR A 57 -0.49 14.64 15.57
C TYR A 57 -1.25 13.32 15.80
N LEU A 58 -2.58 13.38 15.88
CA LEU A 58 -3.45 12.23 16.14
C LEU A 58 -3.94 11.57 14.84
N GLN A 59 -4.00 12.32 13.73
CA GLN A 59 -4.34 11.78 12.43
C GLN A 59 -3.13 11.05 11.83
N ILE A 60 -3.15 9.72 11.90
CA ILE A 60 -2.06 8.88 11.40
C ILE A 60 -2.24 8.41 9.95
N THR A 61 -3.43 8.58 9.37
CA THR A 61 -3.73 8.15 8.00
C THR A 61 -4.79 9.06 7.36
N SER A 62 -4.81 9.12 6.03
CA SER A 62 -5.87 9.73 5.24
C SER A 62 -7.08 8.81 5.06
N TYR A 63 -6.92 7.50 5.26
CA TYR A 63 -8.01 6.54 5.19
C TYR A 63 -8.77 6.53 6.50
N LYS A 64 -9.98 7.08 6.52
CA LYS A 64 -10.90 6.97 7.67
C LYS A 64 -11.67 5.66 7.58
N LEU A 65 -11.65 4.83 8.62
CA LEU A 65 -12.48 3.62 8.66
C LEU A 65 -13.94 4.03 8.54
N ASN A 66 -14.62 3.54 7.50
CA ASN A 66 -16.01 3.87 7.16
C ASN A 66 -16.93 2.63 7.13
N GLY A 67 -16.40 1.50 7.61
CA GLY A 67 -17.11 0.23 7.62
C GLY A 67 -17.26 -0.44 6.26
N LYS A 68 -16.49 -0.01 5.24
CA LYS A 68 -16.34 -0.67 3.93
C LYS A 68 -14.88 -0.83 3.48
N ASN A 69 -13.97 -0.13 4.14
CA ASN A 69 -12.57 0.02 3.75
C ASN A 69 -11.62 -0.56 4.81
N PHE A 70 -12.07 -1.54 5.60
CA PHE A 70 -11.27 -2.10 6.69
C PHE A 70 -9.89 -2.53 6.21
N PHE A 71 -9.83 -3.13 5.03
CA PHE A 71 -8.59 -3.55 4.41
C PHE A 71 -7.59 -2.37 4.25
N GLN A 72 -7.96 -1.34 3.49
CA GLN A 72 -7.08 -0.19 3.20
C GLN A 72 -6.72 0.59 4.50
N TRP A 73 -7.70 0.76 5.39
CA TRP A 73 -7.51 1.40 6.68
C TRP A 73 -6.52 0.63 7.56
N SER A 74 -6.74 -0.68 7.73
CA SER A 74 -5.94 -1.53 8.63
C SER A 74 -4.49 -1.60 8.17
N TRP A 75 -4.25 -1.69 6.85
CA TRP A 75 -2.91 -1.67 6.26
C TRP A 75 -2.19 -0.34 6.55
N SER A 76 -2.85 0.79 6.28
CA SER A 76 -2.28 2.12 6.48
C SER A 76 -1.94 2.38 7.96
N VAL A 77 -2.86 2.04 8.87
CA VAL A 77 -2.67 2.16 10.32
C VAL A 77 -1.50 1.29 10.79
N GLN A 78 -1.42 0.03 10.35
CA GLN A 78 -0.32 -0.86 10.71
C GLN A 78 1.02 -0.35 10.21
N MET A 79 1.11 0.17 8.99
CA MET A 79 2.35 0.75 8.45
C MET A 79 2.87 1.89 9.32
N VAL A 80 2.01 2.85 9.68
CA VAL A 80 2.42 4.02 10.48
C VAL A 80 2.80 3.61 11.90
N ILE A 81 2.03 2.71 12.52
CA ILE A 81 2.33 2.20 13.86
C ILE A 81 3.63 1.39 13.87
N ARG A 82 3.91 0.58 12.83
CA ARG A 82 5.19 -0.12 12.64
C ARG A 82 6.34 0.87 12.48
N GLY A 83 6.20 1.87 11.62
CA GLY A 83 7.21 2.91 11.40
C GLY A 83 7.54 3.70 12.68
N ARG A 84 6.61 3.79 13.63
CA ARG A 84 6.81 4.40 14.95
C ARG A 84 7.29 3.42 16.03
N GLY A 85 7.54 2.15 15.70
CA GLY A 85 7.99 1.13 16.63
C GLY A 85 6.95 0.73 17.68
N LYS A 86 5.65 0.87 17.38
CA LYS A 86 4.53 0.61 18.31
C LYS A 86 3.63 -0.56 17.90
N ILE A 87 4.04 -1.38 16.93
CA ILE A 87 3.21 -2.50 16.44
C ILE A 87 2.86 -3.51 17.53
N GLY A 88 3.73 -3.65 18.53
CA GLY A 88 3.51 -4.57 19.63
C GLY A 88 2.31 -4.25 20.54
N TYR A 89 1.77 -3.03 20.45
CA TYR A 89 0.52 -2.65 21.12
C TYR A 89 -0.73 -3.17 20.40
N LEU A 90 -0.64 -3.54 19.12
CA LEU A 90 -1.73 -4.14 18.35
C LEU A 90 -1.69 -5.68 18.41
N ASP A 91 -0.53 -6.28 18.11
CA ASP A 91 -0.40 -7.75 18.06
C ASP A 91 -0.26 -8.39 19.46
N GLY A 92 0.09 -7.61 20.48
CA GLY A 92 0.26 -8.08 21.87
C GLY A 92 1.66 -8.59 22.19
N SER A 93 2.63 -8.45 21.28
CA SER A 93 4.05 -8.77 21.53
C SER A 93 4.67 -7.85 22.60
N THR A 94 4.13 -6.63 22.79
CA THR A 94 4.48 -5.78 23.93
C THR A 94 3.74 -6.27 25.18
N LYS A 95 4.42 -7.09 25.98
CA LYS A 95 3.89 -7.62 27.24
C LYS A 95 3.58 -6.50 28.23
N LYS A 96 2.49 -6.66 28.97
CA LYS A 96 2.16 -5.76 30.09
C LYS A 96 3.17 -5.99 31.23
N PRO A 97 3.94 -4.98 31.64
CA PRO A 97 4.82 -5.11 32.80
C PRO A 97 4.00 -5.25 34.09
N ASP A 98 4.67 -5.68 35.16
CA ASP A 98 4.07 -5.66 36.50
C ASP A 98 3.74 -4.20 36.89
N PRO A 99 2.62 -3.92 37.60
CA PRO A 99 2.29 -2.57 38.05
C PRO A 99 3.37 -1.90 38.93
N THR A 100 4.25 -2.68 39.55
CA THR A 100 5.37 -2.18 40.36
C THR A 100 6.60 -1.81 39.52
N ASP A 101 6.61 -2.16 38.22
CA ASP A 101 7.70 -1.87 37.30
C ASP A 101 7.70 -0.37 36.91
N PRO A 102 8.83 0.36 37.04
CA PRO A 102 8.94 1.75 36.58
C PRO A 102 8.55 1.99 35.12
N THR A 103 8.62 0.96 34.27
CA THR A 103 8.23 1.02 32.86
C THR A 103 6.72 0.96 32.63
N TYR A 104 5.93 0.63 33.66
CA TYR A 104 4.46 0.54 33.58
C TYR A 104 3.84 1.83 33.08
N THR A 105 4.17 2.97 33.70
CA THR A 105 3.62 4.29 33.35
C THR A 105 3.95 4.68 31.90
N THR A 106 5.18 4.38 31.47
CA THR A 106 5.61 4.61 30.08
C THR A 106 4.79 3.75 29.12
N ARG A 107 4.64 2.45 29.41
CA ARG A 107 3.83 1.55 28.58
C ARG A 107 2.38 1.99 28.53
N ASP A 108 1.81 2.43 29.64
CA ASP A 108 0.43 2.88 29.73
C ASP A 108 0.18 4.14 28.87
N THR A 109 1.07 5.13 29.00
CA THR A 109 1.07 6.34 28.17
C THR A 109 1.15 6.00 26.67
N GLN A 110 2.02 5.06 26.30
CA GLN A 110 2.19 4.65 24.91
C GLN A 110 0.97 3.86 24.38
N ASN A 111 0.36 3.03 25.23
CA ASN A 111 -0.89 2.35 24.90
C ASN A 111 -2.03 3.35 24.67
N ALA A 112 -2.17 4.36 25.54
CA ALA A 112 -3.16 5.43 25.39
C ALA A 112 -2.95 6.23 24.09
N LEU A 113 -1.70 6.51 23.73
CA LEU A 113 -1.36 7.16 22.47
C LEU A 113 -1.80 6.32 21.26
N VAL A 114 -1.51 5.02 21.25
CA VAL A 114 -1.95 4.13 20.15
C VAL A 114 -3.48 4.01 20.10
N MET A 115 -4.16 3.95 21.26
CA MET A 115 -5.62 4.00 21.31
C MET A 115 -6.16 5.28 20.68
N SER A 116 -5.56 6.43 20.99
CA SER A 116 -5.96 7.70 20.41
C SER A 116 -5.81 7.69 18.88
N TRP A 117 -4.69 7.17 18.34
CA TRP A 117 -4.51 7.05 16.90
C TRP A 117 -5.54 6.14 16.25
N LEU A 118 -5.88 5.00 16.86
CA LEU A 118 -6.92 4.11 16.36
C LEU A 118 -8.26 4.83 16.28
N ILE A 119 -8.73 5.41 17.39
CA ILE A 119 -10.04 6.08 17.47
C ILE A 119 -10.11 7.26 16.50
N HIS A 120 -9.07 8.09 16.44
CA HIS A 120 -9.01 9.24 15.54
C HIS A 120 -8.78 8.86 14.08
N SER A 121 -8.45 7.60 13.77
CA SER A 121 -8.38 7.10 12.38
C SER A 121 -9.70 6.54 11.87
N MET A 122 -10.76 6.54 12.67
CA MET A 122 -12.10 6.06 12.30
C MET A 122 -13.04 7.24 12.02
N GLU A 123 -14.11 7.01 11.25
CA GLU A 123 -15.25 7.92 11.26
C GLU A 123 -15.82 8.04 12.68
N GLU A 124 -16.33 9.22 13.04
CA GLU A 124 -16.72 9.55 14.41
C GLU A 124 -17.71 8.53 15.00
N HIS A 125 -18.72 8.16 14.21
CA HIS A 125 -19.74 7.20 14.63
C HIS A 125 -19.16 5.81 14.90
N ILE A 126 -18.12 5.39 14.16
CA ILE A 126 -17.42 4.12 14.38
C ILE A 126 -16.48 4.22 15.58
N GLY A 127 -15.65 5.26 15.64
CA GLY A 127 -14.68 5.46 16.72
C GLY A 127 -15.33 5.53 18.10
N SER A 128 -16.53 6.13 18.19
CA SER A 128 -17.31 6.24 19.42
C SER A 128 -17.63 4.88 20.06
N LEU A 129 -17.79 3.82 19.26
CA LEU A 129 -18.10 2.46 19.74
C LEU A 129 -16.97 1.83 20.55
N TYR A 130 -15.74 2.35 20.41
CA TYR A 130 -14.54 1.75 20.98
C TYR A 130 -13.92 2.57 22.13
N LEU A 131 -14.50 3.73 22.48
CA LEU A 131 -13.98 4.64 23.52
C LEU A 131 -13.85 3.99 24.91
N VAL A 132 -14.73 3.03 25.22
CA VAL A 132 -14.79 2.38 26.55
C VAL A 132 -13.75 1.26 26.74
N HIS A 133 -12.94 0.98 25.72
CA HIS A 133 -11.93 -0.07 25.80
C HIS A 133 -10.62 0.42 26.42
N THR A 134 -9.94 -0.49 27.12
CA THR A 134 -8.81 -0.14 28.00
C THR A 134 -7.45 -0.30 27.34
N THR A 135 -7.37 -0.93 26.16
CA THR A 135 -6.10 -1.14 25.46
C THR A 135 -6.26 -1.04 23.95
N ALA A 136 -5.18 -0.60 23.30
CA ALA A 136 -5.11 -0.54 21.83
C ALA A 136 -5.37 -1.91 21.20
N LYS A 137 -4.84 -2.98 21.81
CA LYS A 137 -5.07 -4.35 21.39
C LYS A 137 -6.55 -4.73 21.37
N VAL A 138 -7.29 -4.43 22.45
CA VAL A 138 -8.73 -4.76 22.52
C VAL A 138 -9.52 -3.99 21.45
N ILE A 139 -9.18 -2.72 21.22
CA ILE A 139 -9.79 -1.94 20.13
C ILE A 139 -9.50 -2.60 18.78
N TRP A 140 -8.22 -2.86 18.50
CA TRP A 140 -7.76 -3.47 17.25
C TRP A 140 -8.44 -4.81 16.97
N ASP A 141 -8.44 -5.72 17.94
CA ASP A 141 -9.01 -7.06 17.79
C ASP A 141 -10.52 -7.00 17.55
N LYS A 142 -11.24 -6.08 18.21
CA LYS A 142 -12.68 -5.89 18.00
C LYS A 142 -13.03 -5.24 16.68
N VAL A 143 -12.25 -4.26 16.23
CA VAL A 143 -12.43 -3.65 14.90
C VAL A 143 -12.16 -4.69 13.84
N LYS A 144 -11.07 -5.47 13.99
CA LYS A 144 -10.78 -6.58 13.09
C LYS A 144 -11.94 -7.57 13.06
N LEU A 145 -12.41 -8.06 14.21
CA LEU A 145 -13.55 -8.99 14.26
C LEU A 145 -14.82 -8.43 13.60
N ALA A 146 -15.11 -7.14 13.77
CA ALA A 146 -16.31 -6.52 13.24
C ALA A 146 -16.28 -6.31 11.72
N TYR A 147 -15.09 -6.05 11.14
CA TYR A 147 -14.96 -5.63 9.74
C TYR A 147 -14.04 -6.52 8.88
N SER A 148 -13.38 -7.56 9.43
CA SER A 148 -12.46 -8.41 8.65
C SER A 148 -13.15 -9.52 7.86
N ASP A 149 -14.18 -10.14 8.43
CA ASP A 149 -14.68 -11.43 7.93
C ASP A 149 -15.79 -11.29 6.87
N LEU A 150 -16.48 -10.16 6.82
CA LEU A 150 -17.52 -9.90 5.80
C LEU A 150 -16.96 -9.28 4.51
N GLU A 151 -15.81 -8.59 4.58
CA GLU A 151 -15.36 -7.70 3.50
C GLU A 151 -14.24 -8.26 2.64
N ASN A 152 -13.36 -9.10 3.18
CA ASN A 152 -12.18 -9.50 2.42
C ASN A 152 -12.50 -10.31 1.16
N SER A 153 -13.54 -11.17 1.18
CA SER A 153 -13.93 -11.95 0.00
C SER A 153 -14.78 -11.16 -0.99
N SER A 154 -15.75 -10.35 -0.53
CA SER A 154 -16.58 -9.52 -1.42
C SER A 154 -15.75 -8.44 -2.09
N GLN A 155 -14.92 -7.73 -1.33
CA GLN A 155 -14.05 -6.68 -1.85
C GLN A 155 -12.99 -7.26 -2.81
N LEU A 156 -12.45 -8.45 -2.51
CA LEU A 156 -11.55 -9.15 -3.43
C LEU A 156 -12.27 -9.55 -4.73
N CYS A 157 -13.51 -10.03 -4.65
CA CYS A 157 -14.33 -10.33 -5.83
C CYS A 157 -14.61 -9.07 -6.65
N GLU A 158 -15.06 -7.99 -6.02
CA GLU A 158 -15.34 -6.71 -6.67
C GLU A 158 -14.09 -6.12 -7.34
N LEU A 159 -12.93 -6.16 -6.68
CA LEU A 159 -11.66 -5.71 -7.27
C LEU A 159 -11.23 -6.59 -8.44
N ARG A 160 -11.43 -7.91 -8.37
CA ARG A 160 -11.14 -8.83 -9.48
C ARG A 160 -12.05 -8.61 -10.67
N ASP A 161 -13.33 -8.34 -10.42
CA ASP A 161 -14.29 -8.04 -11.47
C ASP A 161 -13.98 -6.68 -12.10
N HIS A 162 -13.64 -5.67 -11.29
CA HIS A 162 -13.19 -4.37 -11.77
C HIS A 162 -11.94 -4.48 -12.65
N ALA A 163 -10.94 -5.27 -12.26
CA ALA A 163 -9.74 -5.50 -13.08
C ALA A 163 -10.07 -6.12 -14.45
N ARG A 164 -11.04 -7.04 -14.50
CA ARG A 164 -11.47 -7.74 -15.72
C ARG A 164 -12.29 -6.84 -16.65
N ASP A 165 -13.13 -6.01 -16.05
CA ASP A 165 -14.08 -5.15 -16.74
C ASP A 165 -13.45 -3.83 -17.19
N LEU A 166 -12.31 -3.44 -16.63
CA LEU A 166 -11.57 -2.27 -17.07
C LEU A 166 -11.15 -2.44 -18.55
N LYS A 167 -11.51 -1.45 -19.38
CA LYS A 167 -11.16 -1.38 -20.80
C LYS A 167 -10.55 -0.02 -21.12
N GLN A 168 -9.68 0.02 -22.12
CA GLN A 168 -9.03 1.24 -22.58
C GLN A 168 -10.07 2.28 -23.02
N GLY A 169 -11.05 1.89 -23.83
CA GLY A 169 -12.11 2.81 -24.26
C GLY A 169 -11.55 4.03 -25.00
N SER A 170 -11.84 5.24 -24.52
CA SER A 170 -11.36 6.48 -25.15
C SER A 170 -10.05 7.02 -24.57
N THR A 171 -9.49 6.39 -23.53
CA THR A 171 -8.22 6.86 -22.92
C THR A 171 -7.01 6.34 -23.70
N ASP A 172 -5.86 6.98 -23.52
CA ASP A 172 -4.62 6.42 -24.04
C ASP A 172 -4.19 5.17 -23.24
N VAL A 173 -3.27 4.41 -23.82
CA VAL A 173 -2.79 3.13 -23.26
C VAL A 173 -2.12 3.31 -21.90
N THR A 174 -1.43 4.43 -21.67
CA THR A 174 -0.74 4.72 -20.41
C THR A 174 -1.73 5.02 -19.30
N GLU A 175 -2.76 5.81 -19.58
CA GLU A 175 -3.81 6.11 -18.61
C GLU A 175 -4.59 4.84 -18.22
N TYR A 176 -4.96 4.01 -19.21
CA TYR A 176 -5.57 2.70 -18.99
C TYR A 176 -4.69 1.78 -18.13
N TYR A 177 -3.40 1.66 -18.48
CA TYR A 177 -2.46 0.84 -17.72
C TYR A 177 -2.28 1.36 -16.28
N THR A 178 -2.26 2.68 -16.10
CA THR A 178 -2.18 3.28 -14.76
C THR A 178 -3.42 2.95 -13.93
N ALA A 179 -4.61 2.93 -14.53
CA ALA A 179 -5.84 2.52 -13.86
C ALA A 179 -5.80 1.03 -13.45
N LEU A 180 -5.30 0.14 -14.31
CA LEU A 180 -5.08 -1.27 -13.95
C LEU A 180 -4.08 -1.43 -12.80
N ILE A 181 -2.96 -0.69 -12.82
CA ILE A 181 -1.98 -0.72 -11.73
C ILE A 181 -2.64 -0.41 -10.39
N LYS A 182 -3.53 0.58 -10.32
CA LYS A 182 -4.23 0.93 -9.08
C LYS A 182 -5.05 -0.25 -8.56
N VAL A 183 -5.86 -0.87 -9.41
CA VAL A 183 -6.69 -2.03 -9.02
C VAL A 183 -5.82 -3.22 -8.60
N TRP A 184 -4.75 -3.52 -9.34
CA TRP A 184 -3.82 -4.59 -9.01
C TRP A 184 -3.05 -4.36 -7.72
N GLN A 185 -2.64 -3.11 -7.45
CA GLN A 185 -2.02 -2.75 -6.18
C GLN A 185 -2.99 -2.96 -5.03
N GLU A 186 -4.27 -2.63 -5.20
CA GLU A 186 -5.28 -2.93 -4.17
C GLU A 186 -5.46 -4.44 -3.97
N LEU A 187 -5.46 -5.23 -5.04
CA LEU A 187 -5.50 -6.70 -4.98
C LEU A 187 -4.28 -7.30 -4.27
N ASP A 188 -3.08 -6.77 -4.53
CA ASP A 188 -1.82 -7.22 -3.88
C ASP A 188 -1.90 -7.13 -2.35
N LEU A 189 -2.70 -6.21 -1.83
CA LEU A 189 -2.80 -6.03 -0.39
C LEU A 189 -3.62 -7.18 0.26
N PHE A 190 -4.52 -7.85 -0.47
CA PHE A 190 -5.26 -9.02 0.02
C PHE A 190 -4.42 -10.31 0.01
N GLU A 191 -3.21 -10.27 -0.53
CA GLU A 191 -2.36 -11.45 -0.66
C GLU A 191 -1.50 -11.66 0.61
N PRO A 192 -1.56 -12.85 1.25
CA PRO A 192 -0.75 -13.12 2.43
C PRO A 192 0.74 -13.07 2.12
N ASN A 193 1.50 -12.26 2.88
CA ASN A 193 2.96 -12.10 2.74
C ASN A 193 3.78 -13.33 3.23
N ASP A 194 3.13 -14.43 3.59
CA ASP A 194 3.71 -15.63 4.21
C ASP A 194 3.83 -16.81 3.23
N TRP A 195 4.15 -16.55 1.97
CA TRP A 195 4.44 -17.66 1.06
C TRP A 195 5.82 -18.27 1.33
N CYS A 196 5.87 -19.60 1.32
CA CYS A 196 7.11 -20.34 1.35
C CYS A 196 8.06 -19.83 0.23
N GLY A 197 9.38 -19.72 0.51
CA GLY A 197 10.33 -19.06 -0.40
C GLY A 197 10.32 -19.58 -1.85
N GLU A 198 10.11 -20.88 -2.06
CA GLU A 198 10.02 -21.49 -3.40
C GLU A 198 8.61 -21.36 -4.03
N CYS A 199 7.56 -21.25 -3.19
CA CYS A 199 6.18 -21.00 -3.59
C CYS A 199 6.00 -19.58 -4.17
N SER A 200 6.72 -18.62 -3.59
CA SER A 200 6.66 -17.21 -3.97
C SER A 200 7.01 -16.99 -5.45
N GLY A 201 8.04 -17.66 -5.96
CA GLY A 201 8.46 -17.50 -7.36
C GLY A 201 7.45 -18.03 -8.39
N LYS A 202 6.77 -19.15 -8.12
CA LYS A 202 5.74 -19.69 -9.02
C LYS A 202 4.47 -18.86 -8.98
N TYR A 203 4.09 -18.40 -7.79
CA TYR A 203 2.93 -17.53 -7.62
C TYR A 203 3.12 -16.19 -8.33
N MET A 204 4.28 -15.55 -8.17
CA MET A 204 4.56 -14.27 -8.82
C MET A 204 4.43 -14.36 -10.34
N LYS A 205 4.94 -15.44 -10.94
CA LYS A 205 4.77 -15.71 -12.39
C LYS A 205 3.30 -15.88 -12.78
N LEU A 206 2.47 -16.48 -11.93
CA LEU A 206 1.04 -16.64 -12.18
C LEU A 206 0.31 -15.28 -12.13
N VAL A 207 0.65 -14.42 -11.16
CA VAL A 207 0.12 -13.06 -11.06
C VAL A 207 0.51 -12.24 -12.28
N GLU A 208 1.79 -12.19 -12.63
CA GLU A 208 2.28 -11.46 -13.79
C GLU A 208 1.58 -11.90 -15.09
N ARG A 209 1.39 -13.21 -15.26
CA ARG A 209 0.67 -13.77 -16.41
C ARG A 209 -0.81 -13.33 -16.42
N THR A 210 -1.46 -13.33 -15.26
CA THR A 210 -2.87 -12.94 -15.13
C THR A 210 -3.03 -11.44 -15.43
N ARG A 211 -2.17 -10.60 -14.88
CA ARG A 211 -2.15 -9.14 -15.15
C ARG A 211 -1.88 -8.82 -16.62
N THR A 212 -0.99 -9.58 -17.25
CA THR A 212 -0.74 -9.46 -18.69
C THR A 212 -2.02 -9.77 -19.48
N TYR A 213 -2.75 -10.82 -19.11
CA TYR A 213 -4.01 -11.16 -19.77
C TYR A 213 -5.08 -10.09 -19.56
N ASP A 214 -5.26 -9.59 -18.33
CA ASP A 214 -6.20 -8.51 -18.02
C ASP A 214 -5.88 -7.26 -18.86
N PHE A 215 -4.61 -6.86 -18.93
CA PHE A 215 -4.17 -5.72 -19.75
C PHE A 215 -4.51 -5.91 -21.23
N LEU A 216 -4.09 -7.03 -21.82
CA LEU A 216 -4.25 -7.29 -23.25
C LEU A 216 -5.72 -7.40 -23.65
N THR A 217 -6.55 -8.05 -22.84
CA THR A 217 -7.98 -8.22 -23.13
C THR A 217 -8.81 -6.96 -22.96
N GLY A 218 -8.25 -5.88 -22.41
CA GLY A 218 -8.91 -4.59 -22.33
C GLY A 218 -8.37 -3.52 -23.26
N LEU A 219 -7.33 -3.80 -24.06
CA LEU A 219 -6.90 -2.90 -25.13
C LEU A 219 -7.96 -2.79 -26.24
N ASN A 220 -7.99 -1.64 -26.92
CA ASN A 220 -8.88 -1.44 -28.06
C ASN A 220 -8.49 -2.34 -29.24
N LYS A 221 -9.49 -2.81 -29.99
CA LYS A 221 -9.33 -3.72 -31.13
C LYS A 221 -8.47 -3.16 -32.26
N ASP A 222 -8.37 -1.83 -32.36
CA ASP A 222 -7.52 -1.18 -33.37
C ASP A 222 -6.01 -1.43 -33.11
N LEU A 223 -5.66 -1.96 -31.93
CA LEU A 223 -4.32 -2.44 -31.57
C LEU A 223 -4.16 -3.96 -31.73
N ASP A 224 -5.14 -4.69 -32.30
CA ASP A 224 -5.10 -6.17 -32.45
C ASP A 224 -3.95 -6.66 -33.35
N GLU A 225 -3.39 -5.84 -34.24
CA GLU A 225 -2.18 -6.21 -35.00
C GLU A 225 -0.95 -6.44 -34.09
N VAL A 226 -0.89 -5.78 -32.95
CA VAL A 226 0.13 -6.01 -31.90
C VAL A 226 -0.21 -7.26 -31.09
N HIS A 227 -1.50 -7.53 -30.90
CA HIS A 227 -2.05 -8.69 -30.19
C HIS A 227 -1.67 -10.01 -30.88
N GLY A 228 -1.80 -10.07 -32.21
CA GLY A 228 -1.35 -11.21 -33.02
C GLY A 228 0.17 -11.45 -32.98
N ARG A 229 0.98 -10.38 -32.94
CA ARG A 229 2.44 -10.48 -32.89
C ARG A 229 2.95 -10.92 -31.50
N MET A 230 2.37 -10.45 -30.41
CA MET A 230 2.80 -10.86 -29.06
C MET A 230 2.35 -12.28 -28.69
N ILE A 231 1.13 -12.69 -29.07
CA ILE A 231 0.63 -14.05 -28.80
C ILE A 231 1.31 -15.08 -29.71
N GLY A 232 1.65 -14.70 -30.95
CA GLY A 232 2.33 -15.55 -31.94
C GLY A 232 3.84 -15.71 -31.76
N SER A 233 4.48 -15.02 -30.82
CA SER A 233 5.94 -15.04 -30.63
C SER A 233 6.46 -16.21 -29.78
N ARG A 234 5.85 -17.41 -29.91
CA ARG A 234 6.56 -18.67 -29.62
C ARG A 234 7.01 -19.24 -30.96
N PRO A 235 8.32 -19.50 -31.16
CA PRO A 235 8.74 -20.12 -32.41
C PRO A 235 8.19 -21.54 -32.44
N LEU A 236 7.30 -21.82 -33.39
CA LEU A 236 7.08 -23.17 -33.89
C LEU A 236 8.39 -23.58 -34.57
N THR A 237 9.30 -24.18 -33.80
CA THR A 237 10.44 -24.88 -34.38
C THR A 237 9.92 -25.98 -35.28
N GLN A 238 10.42 -25.94 -36.51
CA GLN A 238 10.02 -26.68 -37.69
C GLN A 238 9.81 -28.17 -37.45
N ILE A 239 8.74 -28.68 -38.06
CA ILE A 239 8.64 -30.07 -38.48
C ILE A 239 9.66 -30.21 -39.63
N GLU A 240 10.70 -31.01 -39.41
CA GLU A 240 11.43 -31.64 -40.50
C GLU A 240 11.04 -33.12 -40.56
N GLU A 241 10.90 -33.57 -41.80
CA GLU A 241 10.40 -34.84 -42.32
C GLU A 241 11.38 -36.01 -42.12
#